data_AF-A0A3C1H5W3-F1
#
_entry.id   AF-A0A3C1H5W3-F1
#
_cell.length_a   1.000
_cell.length_b   1.000
_cell.length_c   1.000
_cell.angle_alpha   90.00
_cell.angle_beta   90.00
_cell.angle_gamma   90.00
#
_symmetry.space_group_name_H-M   'P 1'
#
loop_
_entity.id
_entity.type
_entity.pdbx_description
1 polymer ?
#
loop_
_entity_poly.entity_id
_entity_poly.type
_entity_poly.pdbx_seq_one_letter_code
_entity_poly.pdbx_strand_id
1 'polypeptide(L)'
;MTPEDAAPSESFFAPLSPVIQRAMTAYFDETAIKMAGFALTFRFCCDTIKLIAEPECACSGSSRFGARKREYAMKILHRLTACICGAALAASVLMPFPQTASADAAEIAHDPSRNVQEEGVGNPFNFGERMAPEGTSVEELRAINHKMTVQQVKYALYKEIDEHWELISTRFGQREREKVYALFLGVGTLESTLGGNGDGADIETAFSEGFGVSSAHAYGTLQTAVTAFYDPGTSFMQEADVPELEWYPLTKENFYDAIISNHMGIRKIIHFIRSAIVDYDLEGWQIVRGALKGHNTGWANYTGDNDGYYANYPDEGAALAQWYYEEGHLYDNTFAWTKAEVAAKQRAGNPWTDWWYDIEPSLAEVSGETEPSGTTTTAEPVPDYLRGDVDLNGSVEIADAVLLTKSLCGTETLNAQQGRAGDLNDDRKLNAVDLTLLKRFLLV
;
A
#
# COMPACT_ATOMS: atom_id res chain seq x y z
N MET A 1 -24.79 -41.75 9.85
CA MET A 1 -25.94 -40.95 10.33
C MET A 1 -26.13 -39.81 9.36
N THR A 2 -27.31 -39.73 8.78
CA THR A 2 -27.71 -38.73 7.77
C THR A 2 -27.93 -37.36 8.41
N PRO A 3 -27.80 -36.26 7.62
CA PRO A 3 -28.09 -34.91 8.08
C PRO A 3 -29.54 -34.55 7.75
N GLU A 4 -30.42 -34.60 8.75
CA GLU A 4 -31.74 -33.97 8.74
C GLU A 4 -32.01 -33.44 10.16
N ASP A 5 -32.63 -32.27 10.23
CA ASP A 5 -33.14 -31.57 11.43
C ASP A 5 -32.23 -30.54 12.12
N ALA A 6 -32.08 -29.38 11.48
CA ALA A 6 -32.02 -28.10 12.19
C ALA A 6 -32.78 -27.02 11.39
N ALA A 7 -34.02 -26.75 11.80
CA ALA A 7 -34.83 -25.64 11.31
C ALA A 7 -34.24 -24.28 11.73
N PRO A 8 -34.44 -23.20 10.96
CA PRO A 8 -33.87 -21.88 11.28
C PRO A 8 -34.64 -21.23 12.43
N SER A 9 -33.91 -20.79 13.47
CA SER A 9 -34.46 -19.97 14.54
C SER A 9 -34.82 -18.58 14.04
N GLU A 10 -36.00 -18.13 14.41
CA GLU A 10 -36.66 -16.89 14.02
C GLU A 10 -35.88 -15.61 14.35
N SER A 11 -36.08 -14.64 13.45
CA SER A 11 -35.77 -13.21 13.46
C SER A 11 -35.50 -12.54 14.83
N PHE A 12 -34.27 -12.04 14.99
CA PHE A 12 -33.96 -10.88 15.84
C PHE A 12 -33.98 -9.60 14.99
N PHE A 13 -35.17 -9.10 14.66
CA PHE A 13 -35.34 -7.70 14.29
C PHE A 13 -36.43 -7.12 15.20
N ALA A 14 -36.02 -6.26 16.13
CA ALA A 14 -36.97 -5.41 16.83
C ALA A 14 -37.69 -4.53 15.79
N PRO A 15 -39.02 -4.39 15.84
CA PRO A 15 -39.72 -3.52 14.90
C PRO A 15 -39.22 -2.07 15.09
N LEU A 16 -38.80 -1.45 13.99
CA LEU A 16 -38.45 -0.03 13.96
C LEU A 16 -39.60 0.79 14.54
N SER A 17 -39.25 1.76 15.38
CA SER A 17 -40.19 2.70 15.98
C SER A 17 -41.14 3.28 14.91
N PRO A 18 -42.45 3.45 15.20
CA PRO A 18 -43.41 4.04 14.27
C PRO A 18 -42.99 5.42 13.72
N VAL A 19 -42.10 6.12 14.43
CA VAL A 19 -41.52 7.40 14.00
C VAL A 19 -40.51 7.19 12.86
N ILE A 20 -39.68 6.16 12.94
CA ILE A 20 -38.66 5.83 11.93
C ILE A 20 -39.33 5.29 10.66
N GLN A 21 -40.36 4.46 10.79
CA GLN A 21 -41.13 4.00 9.63
C GLN A 21 -41.81 5.16 8.89
N ARG A 22 -42.40 6.13 9.61
CA ARG A 22 -43.00 7.32 8.97
C ARG A 22 -41.97 8.23 8.31
N ALA A 23 -40.79 8.39 8.91
CA ALA A 23 -39.70 9.16 8.31
C ALA A 23 -39.17 8.51 7.03
N MET A 24 -39.01 7.18 7.02
CA MET A 24 -38.59 6.44 5.82
C MET A 24 -39.64 6.50 4.72
N THR A 25 -40.93 6.30 5.02
CA THR A 25 -42.00 6.41 4.01
C THR A 25 -42.08 7.81 3.40
N ALA A 26 -41.95 8.87 4.23
CA ALA A 26 -41.94 10.25 3.73
C ALA A 26 -40.71 10.54 2.85
N TYR A 27 -39.54 10.01 3.21
CA TYR A 27 -38.31 10.15 2.43
C TYR A 27 -38.40 9.44 1.06
N PHE A 28 -38.98 8.22 1.02
CA PHE A 28 -39.19 7.48 -0.23
C PHE A 28 -40.24 8.16 -1.13
N ASP A 29 -41.32 8.70 -0.57
CA ASP A 29 -42.33 9.44 -1.35
C ASP A 29 -41.77 10.74 -1.93
N GLU A 30 -40.99 11.50 -1.15
CA GLU A 30 -40.42 12.76 -1.62
C GLU A 30 -39.37 12.53 -2.74
N THR A 31 -38.61 11.44 -2.63
CA THR A 31 -37.62 11.04 -3.64
C THR A 31 -38.31 10.50 -4.90
N ALA A 32 -39.40 9.74 -4.76
CA ALA A 32 -40.20 9.25 -5.89
C ALA A 32 -40.90 10.38 -6.66
N ILE A 33 -41.44 11.39 -5.95
CA ILE A 33 -42.04 12.58 -6.57
C ILE A 33 -40.99 13.41 -7.33
N LYS A 34 -39.77 13.54 -6.79
CA LYS A 34 -38.65 14.24 -7.43
C LYS A 34 -38.12 13.50 -8.66
N MET A 35 -37.99 12.17 -8.59
CA MET A 35 -37.64 11.30 -9.73
C MET A 35 -38.71 11.34 -10.84
N ALA A 36 -39.99 11.35 -10.46
CA ALA A 36 -41.10 11.48 -11.41
C ALA A 36 -41.09 12.85 -12.12
N GLY A 37 -40.80 13.94 -11.39
CA GLY A 37 -40.64 15.28 -11.96
C GLY A 37 -39.47 15.39 -12.94
N PHE A 38 -38.33 14.74 -12.62
CA PHE A 38 -37.18 14.68 -13.51
C PHE A 38 -37.48 13.87 -14.79
N ALA A 39 -38.15 12.71 -14.64
CA ALA A 39 -38.57 11.88 -15.76
C ALA A 39 -39.57 12.60 -16.69
N LEU A 40 -40.50 13.39 -16.14
CA LEU A 40 -41.46 14.17 -16.93
C LEU A 40 -40.76 15.28 -17.74
N THR A 41 -39.78 15.94 -17.13
CA THR A 41 -38.98 17.02 -17.75
C THR A 41 -38.07 16.46 -18.85
N PHE A 42 -37.47 15.29 -18.62
CA PHE A 42 -36.66 14.58 -19.61
C PHE A 42 -37.51 14.10 -20.80
N ARG A 43 -38.70 13.54 -20.53
CA ARG A 43 -39.67 13.13 -21.57
C ARG A 43 -40.09 14.32 -22.45
N PHE A 44 -40.39 15.47 -21.85
CA PHE A 44 -40.75 16.69 -22.56
C PHE A 44 -39.60 17.22 -23.44
N CYS A 45 -38.35 17.14 -22.97
CA CYS A 45 -37.17 17.48 -23.77
C CYS A 45 -36.98 16.53 -24.95
N CYS A 46 -37.11 15.21 -24.75
CA CYS A 46 -36.99 14.23 -25.82
C CYS A 46 -38.08 14.36 -26.89
N ASP A 47 -39.33 14.64 -26.49
CA ASP A 47 -40.45 14.82 -27.42
C ASP A 47 -40.30 16.13 -28.22
N THR A 48 -39.75 17.18 -27.61
CA THR A 48 -39.40 18.44 -28.30
C THR A 48 -38.27 18.25 -29.31
N ILE A 49 -37.26 17.44 -28.99
CA ILE A 49 -36.16 17.11 -29.91
C ILE A 49 -36.66 16.28 -31.09
N LYS A 50 -37.59 15.33 -30.88
CA LYS A 50 -38.23 14.54 -31.95
C LYS A 50 -39.03 15.41 -32.92
N LEU A 51 -39.78 16.39 -32.41
CA LEU A 51 -40.50 17.38 -33.23
C LEU A 51 -39.59 18.26 -34.11
N ILE A 52 -38.30 18.38 -33.77
CA ILE A 52 -37.30 19.12 -34.54
C ILE A 52 -36.58 18.21 -35.56
N ALA A 53 -36.57 16.89 -35.33
CA ALA A 53 -35.75 15.92 -36.05
C ALA A 53 -36.45 15.20 -37.23
N GLU A 54 -37.76 15.33 -37.41
CA GLU A 54 -38.44 14.72 -38.56
C GLU A 54 -38.23 15.53 -39.87
N PRO A 55 -37.65 14.94 -40.92
CA PRO A 55 -37.55 15.59 -42.22
C PRO A 55 -38.86 15.37 -42.98
N GLU A 56 -39.63 16.43 -43.19
CA GLU A 56 -40.69 16.40 -44.20
C GLU A 56 -40.09 16.15 -45.59
N CYS A 57 -40.79 15.28 -46.31
CA CYS A 57 -40.48 14.69 -47.59
C CYS A 57 -40.08 15.72 -48.67
N ALA A 58 -39.15 15.31 -49.52
CA ALA A 58 -38.57 16.10 -50.60
C ALA A 58 -39.60 16.66 -51.58
N CYS A 59 -39.58 17.97 -51.81
CA CYS A 59 -39.86 18.58 -53.12
C CYS A 59 -39.17 19.97 -53.22
N SER A 60 -38.46 20.12 -54.35
CA SER A 60 -37.85 21.30 -54.97
C SER A 60 -38.05 22.70 -54.36
N GLY A 61 -36.95 23.47 -54.33
CA GLY A 61 -36.99 24.93 -54.49
C GLY A 61 -36.39 25.72 -53.33
N SER A 62 -35.38 26.53 -53.66
CA SER A 62 -34.69 27.46 -52.76
C SER A 62 -35.62 28.23 -51.84
N SER A 63 -35.32 28.30 -50.53
CA SER A 63 -35.69 29.48 -49.76
C SER A 63 -34.78 29.69 -48.55
N ARG A 64 -34.39 30.95 -48.36
CA ARG A 64 -33.80 31.51 -47.11
C ARG A 64 -34.66 31.26 -45.85
N PHE A 65 -35.77 30.54 -45.97
CA PHE A 65 -36.75 30.26 -44.92
C PHE A 65 -36.33 29.10 -44.01
N GLY A 66 -35.63 28.07 -44.54
CA GLY A 66 -35.14 26.94 -43.76
C GLY A 66 -33.99 27.29 -42.81
N ALA A 67 -33.12 28.23 -43.21
CA ALA A 67 -32.00 28.70 -42.38
C ALA A 67 -32.48 29.54 -41.18
N ARG A 68 -33.48 30.40 -41.37
CA ARG A 68 -34.08 31.21 -40.29
C ARG A 68 -34.81 30.37 -39.25
N LYS A 69 -35.48 29.27 -39.66
CA LYS A 69 -36.11 28.33 -38.70
C LYS A 69 -35.09 27.63 -37.80
N ARG A 70 -33.93 27.21 -38.34
CA ARG A 70 -32.85 26.60 -37.54
C ARG A 70 -32.19 27.60 -36.59
N GLU A 71 -32.00 28.84 -37.02
CA GLU A 71 -31.46 29.91 -36.17
C GLU A 71 -32.41 30.27 -35.01
N TYR A 72 -33.73 30.28 -35.28
CA TYR A 72 -34.75 30.51 -34.25
C TYR A 72 -34.85 29.35 -33.25
N ALA A 73 -34.76 28.10 -33.73
CA ALA A 73 -34.74 26.91 -32.88
C ALA A 73 -33.48 26.85 -31.98
N MET A 74 -32.30 27.21 -32.52
CA MET A 74 -31.05 27.32 -31.75
C MET A 74 -31.12 28.43 -30.70
N LYS A 75 -31.77 29.57 -31.00
CA LYS A 75 -31.97 30.66 -30.03
C LYS A 75 -32.95 30.28 -28.91
N ILE A 76 -33.97 29.48 -29.23
CA ILE A 76 -34.91 28.94 -28.23
C ILE A 76 -34.22 27.89 -27.35
N LEU A 77 -33.40 27.01 -27.94
CA LEU A 77 -32.60 26.02 -27.21
C LEU A 77 -31.61 26.71 -26.26
N HIS A 78 -30.86 27.71 -26.72
CA HIS A 78 -29.95 28.49 -25.87
C HIS A 78 -30.67 29.19 -24.70
N ARG A 79 -31.89 29.71 -24.92
CA ARG A 79 -32.69 30.34 -23.86
C ARG A 79 -33.28 29.33 -22.88
N LEU A 80 -33.64 28.13 -23.34
CA LEU A 80 -34.09 27.02 -22.48
C LEU A 80 -32.94 26.48 -21.63
N THR A 81 -31.74 26.28 -22.21
CA THR A 81 -30.54 25.87 -21.46
C THR A 81 -30.14 26.91 -20.41
N ALA A 82 -30.21 28.21 -20.75
CA ALA A 82 -29.96 29.30 -19.81
C ALA A 82 -31.01 29.38 -18.68
N CYS A 83 -32.29 29.10 -18.97
CA CYS A 83 -33.34 29.01 -17.94
C CYS A 83 -33.16 27.80 -17.00
N ILE A 84 -32.70 26.66 -17.53
CA ILE A 84 -32.45 25.44 -16.74
C ILE A 84 -31.21 25.63 -15.83
N CYS A 85 -30.14 26.24 -16.34
CA CYS A 85 -28.96 26.59 -15.53
C CYS A 85 -29.28 27.69 -14.50
N GLY A 86 -30.13 28.66 -14.84
CA GLY A 86 -30.56 29.73 -13.92
C GLY A 86 -31.50 29.23 -12.80
N ALA A 87 -32.38 28.27 -13.09
CA ALA A 87 -33.24 27.64 -12.08
C ALA A 87 -32.45 26.70 -11.15
N ALA A 88 -31.43 26.02 -11.66
CA ALA A 88 -30.50 25.22 -10.84
C ALA A 88 -29.65 26.09 -9.90
N LEU A 89 -29.25 27.30 -10.32
CA LEU A 89 -28.53 28.27 -9.49
C LEU A 89 -29.42 29.03 -8.48
N ALA A 90 -30.71 29.24 -8.79
CA ALA A 90 -31.62 29.91 -7.86
C ALA A 90 -32.13 28.97 -6.75
N ALA A 91 -32.21 27.66 -7.02
CA ALA A 91 -32.58 26.65 -6.02
C ALA A 91 -31.46 26.37 -4.99
N SER A 92 -30.21 26.76 -5.27
CA SER A 92 -29.07 26.57 -4.36
C SER A 92 -28.82 27.73 -3.38
N VAL A 93 -29.54 28.85 -3.48
CA VAL A 93 -29.29 30.06 -2.66
C VAL A 93 -30.29 30.26 -1.50
N LEU A 94 -31.32 29.41 -1.38
CA LEU A 94 -32.35 29.54 -0.33
C LEU A 94 -32.51 28.31 0.58
N MET A 95 -31.59 27.36 0.52
CA MET A 95 -31.55 26.28 1.51
C MET A 95 -30.67 26.71 2.69
N PRO A 96 -31.11 26.57 3.95
CA PRO A 96 -30.16 26.54 5.05
C PRO A 96 -29.19 25.40 4.72
N PHE A 97 -27.90 25.72 4.61
CA PHE A 97 -26.85 24.71 4.52
C PHE A 97 -27.16 23.67 5.61
N PRO A 98 -27.43 22.40 5.26
CA PRO A 98 -27.14 21.36 6.22
C PRO A 98 -25.68 21.61 6.55
N GLN A 99 -25.37 21.86 7.83
CA GLN A 99 -24.03 21.53 8.30
C GLN A 99 -23.75 20.17 7.68
N THR A 100 -22.70 20.11 6.87
CA THR A 100 -22.15 18.84 6.43
C THR A 100 -22.02 18.04 7.71
N ALA A 101 -22.96 17.12 7.94
CA ALA A 101 -22.63 15.91 8.61
C ALA A 101 -21.45 15.45 7.79
N SER A 102 -20.26 15.53 8.39
CA SER A 102 -19.14 14.68 8.03
C SER A 102 -19.75 13.42 7.44
N ALA A 103 -19.37 13.04 6.22
CA ALA A 103 -19.45 11.62 5.90
C ALA A 103 -18.89 10.95 7.16
N ASP A 104 -19.69 10.20 7.89
CA ASP A 104 -19.17 9.40 9.00
C ASP A 104 -18.04 8.65 8.33
N ALA A 105 -16.79 9.02 8.65
CA ALA A 105 -15.62 8.33 8.15
C ALA A 105 -15.93 6.89 8.51
N ALA A 106 -16.08 6.02 7.50
CA ALA A 106 -16.27 4.60 7.75
C ALA A 106 -15.23 4.25 8.80
N GLU A 107 -15.68 3.83 9.98
CA GLU A 107 -14.81 3.70 11.15
C GLU A 107 -13.70 2.73 10.75
N ILE A 108 -12.52 3.29 10.44
CA ILE A 108 -11.42 2.51 9.88
C ILE A 108 -11.09 1.47 10.95
N ALA A 109 -11.25 0.19 10.61
CA ALA A 109 -11.21 -0.89 11.59
C ALA A 109 -9.79 -1.15 12.15
N HIS A 110 -8.76 -0.55 11.54
CA HIS A 110 -7.39 -0.58 12.05
C HIS A 110 -7.00 0.75 12.70
N ASP A 111 -6.01 0.69 13.60
CA ASP A 111 -5.42 1.87 14.24
C ASP A 111 -4.38 2.52 13.29
N PRO A 112 -4.66 3.74 12.75
CA PRO A 112 -3.77 4.45 11.83
C PRO A 112 -2.66 5.23 12.55
N SER A 113 -2.54 5.10 13.89
CA SER A 113 -1.45 5.70 14.66
C SER A 113 -0.28 4.75 14.90
N ARG A 114 -0.38 3.49 14.43
CA ARG A 114 0.64 2.47 14.65
C ARG A 114 1.84 2.66 13.75
N ASN A 115 3.01 2.76 14.38
CA ASN A 115 4.30 2.69 13.69
C ASN A 115 4.97 1.36 14.05
N VAL A 116 4.97 0.41 13.10
CA VAL A 116 5.49 -0.94 13.33
C VAL A 116 7.01 -0.98 13.54
N GLN A 117 7.76 0.03 13.08
CA GLN A 117 9.18 0.15 13.41
C GLN A 117 9.37 0.59 14.87
N GLU A 118 8.63 1.60 15.33
CA GLU A 118 8.72 2.09 16.71
C GLU A 118 8.23 1.05 17.73
N GLU A 119 7.26 0.23 17.34
CA GLU A 119 6.79 -0.90 18.14
C GLU A 119 7.77 -2.10 18.14
N GLY A 120 8.85 -2.04 17.36
CA GLY A 120 9.89 -3.08 17.30
C GLY A 120 9.45 -4.35 16.57
N VAL A 121 8.47 -4.25 15.66
CA VAL A 121 7.91 -5.40 14.95
C VAL A 121 8.23 -5.43 13.44
N GLY A 122 8.82 -4.36 12.89
CA GLY A 122 9.12 -4.20 11.46
C GLY A 122 10.06 -5.24 10.85
N ASN A 123 11.18 -5.55 11.49
CA ASN A 123 11.95 -6.76 11.16
C ASN A 123 11.58 -7.85 12.19
N PRO A 124 10.86 -8.92 11.82
CA PRO A 124 10.46 -9.96 12.78
C PRO A 124 11.65 -10.69 13.43
N PHE A 125 12.87 -10.52 12.89
CA PHE A 125 14.09 -11.16 13.35
C PHE A 125 15.20 -10.16 13.76
N ASN A 126 14.97 -8.85 13.63
CA ASN A 126 15.84 -7.77 14.12
C ASN A 126 17.31 -7.82 13.60
N PHE A 127 17.51 -8.14 12.32
CA PHE A 127 18.82 -8.20 11.66
C PHE A 127 19.07 -7.07 10.64
N GLY A 128 18.49 -5.88 10.85
CA GLY A 128 18.63 -4.75 9.92
C GLY A 128 18.07 -5.08 8.55
N GLU A 129 18.84 -4.85 7.48
CA GLU A 129 18.46 -5.08 6.06
C GLU A 129 18.33 -6.54 5.63
N ARG A 130 18.47 -7.49 6.55
CA ARG A 130 18.39 -8.93 6.26
C ARG A 130 17.40 -9.63 7.16
N MET A 131 16.90 -10.77 6.68
CA MET A 131 16.10 -11.71 7.47
C MET A 131 16.94 -12.51 8.47
N ALA A 132 18.21 -12.70 8.16
CA ALA A 132 19.14 -13.45 8.98
C ALA A 132 20.56 -12.84 8.89
N PRO A 133 21.47 -13.18 9.81
CA PRO A 133 22.85 -12.72 9.73
C PRO A 133 23.51 -12.99 8.37
N GLU A 134 24.45 -12.14 8.00
CA GLU A 134 25.25 -12.37 6.79
C GLU A 134 25.99 -13.71 6.87
N GLY A 135 25.98 -14.46 5.77
CA GLY A 135 26.58 -15.79 5.69
C GLY A 135 25.64 -16.93 6.14
N THR A 136 24.41 -16.65 6.55
CA THR A 136 23.38 -17.70 6.73
C THR A 136 23.19 -18.48 5.42
N SER A 137 23.16 -19.81 5.52
CA SER A 137 23.00 -20.68 4.35
C SER A 137 21.64 -20.48 3.68
N VAL A 138 21.56 -20.73 2.37
CA VAL A 138 20.30 -20.64 1.62
C VAL A 138 19.24 -21.59 2.21
N GLU A 139 19.64 -22.78 2.63
CA GLU A 139 18.75 -23.75 3.26
C GLU A 139 18.16 -23.21 4.57
N GLU A 140 18.96 -22.52 5.36
CA GLU A 140 18.51 -21.91 6.62
C GLU A 140 17.66 -20.66 6.39
N LEU A 141 18.02 -19.80 5.45
CA LEU A 141 17.19 -18.65 5.03
C LEU A 141 15.79 -19.09 4.64
N ARG A 142 15.70 -20.09 3.76
CA ARG A 142 14.42 -20.64 3.31
C ARG A 142 13.65 -21.29 4.45
N ALA A 143 14.31 -22.03 5.34
CA ALA A 143 13.67 -22.61 6.51
C ALA A 143 13.13 -21.57 7.51
N ILE A 144 13.77 -20.40 7.63
CA ILE A 144 13.27 -19.26 8.42
C ILE A 144 12.04 -18.67 7.73
N ASN A 145 12.16 -18.34 6.45
CA ASN A 145 11.08 -17.77 5.65
C ASN A 145 9.83 -18.65 5.64
N HIS A 146 10.00 -19.97 5.51
CA HIS A 146 8.94 -20.95 5.49
C HIS A 146 8.13 -20.99 6.79
N LYS A 147 8.75 -20.66 7.92
CA LYS A 147 8.11 -20.67 9.24
C LYS A 147 7.45 -19.36 9.62
N MET A 148 7.59 -18.32 8.80
CA MET A 148 6.99 -17.03 9.09
C MET A 148 5.46 -17.16 9.15
N THR A 149 4.87 -16.58 10.20
CA THR A 149 3.42 -16.39 10.23
C THR A 149 3.01 -15.33 9.21
N VAL A 150 1.74 -15.31 8.81
CA VAL A 150 1.18 -14.25 7.95
C VAL A 150 1.51 -12.87 8.51
N GLN A 151 1.36 -12.66 9.82
CA GLN A 151 1.70 -11.39 10.46
C GLN A 151 3.18 -11.03 10.30
N GLN A 152 4.10 -11.99 10.46
CA GLN A 152 5.53 -11.75 10.24
C GLN A 152 5.84 -11.42 8.77
N VAL A 153 5.14 -12.05 7.81
CA VAL A 153 5.25 -11.73 6.38
C VAL A 153 4.81 -10.29 6.12
N LYS A 154 3.69 -9.85 6.69
CA LYS A 154 3.22 -8.46 6.59
C LYS A 154 4.24 -7.49 7.16
N TYR A 155 4.76 -7.76 8.36
CA TYR A 155 5.70 -6.86 9.02
C TYR A 155 7.03 -6.74 8.28
N ALA A 156 7.56 -7.85 7.77
CA ALA A 156 8.74 -7.86 6.92
C ALA A 156 8.58 -6.99 5.65
N LEU A 157 7.35 -6.82 5.16
CA LEU A 157 7.04 -5.92 4.04
C LEU A 157 6.91 -4.47 4.50
N TYR A 158 6.34 -4.23 5.68
CA TYR A 158 6.16 -2.89 6.24
C TYR A 158 7.47 -2.22 6.61
N LYS A 159 8.48 -2.99 7.04
CA LYS A 159 9.86 -2.49 7.19
C LYS A 159 10.33 -1.68 6.00
N GLU A 160 10.30 -2.28 4.83
CA GLU A 160 10.77 -1.65 3.60
C GLU A 160 9.92 -0.44 3.22
N ILE A 161 8.62 -0.47 3.55
CA ILE A 161 7.72 0.67 3.30
C ILE A 161 8.01 1.83 4.25
N ASP A 162 8.27 1.55 5.53
CA ASP A 162 8.56 2.56 6.55
C ASP A 162 9.91 3.24 6.31
N GLU A 163 10.98 2.46 6.09
CA GLU A 163 12.34 2.98 5.90
C GLU A 163 12.49 3.82 4.62
N HIS A 164 11.62 3.60 3.65
CA HIS A 164 11.60 4.31 2.38
C HIS A 164 10.33 5.14 2.19
N TRP A 165 9.64 5.51 3.27
CA TRP A 165 8.30 6.09 3.22
C TRP A 165 8.21 7.35 2.36
N GLU A 166 9.12 8.30 2.50
CA GLU A 166 9.07 9.56 1.73
C GLU A 166 9.20 9.31 0.22
N LEU A 167 10.07 8.36 -0.16
CA LEU A 167 10.21 7.94 -1.55
C LEU A 167 8.95 7.23 -2.03
N ILE A 168 8.47 6.23 -1.30
CA ILE A 168 7.32 5.40 -1.68
C ILE A 168 6.05 6.26 -1.76
N SER A 169 5.79 7.10 -0.76
CA SER A 169 4.68 8.07 -0.76
C SER A 169 4.68 8.95 -2.01
N THR A 170 5.85 9.48 -2.38
CA THR A 170 6.01 10.32 -3.57
C THR A 170 5.80 9.52 -4.86
N ARG A 171 6.43 8.35 -4.98
CA ARG A 171 6.37 7.52 -6.20
C ARG A 171 4.98 6.92 -6.41
N PHE A 172 4.28 6.53 -5.37
CA PHE A 172 2.95 5.91 -5.44
C PHE A 172 1.79 6.91 -5.37
N GLY A 173 2.07 8.17 -5.02
CA GLY A 173 1.05 9.21 -4.92
C GLY A 173 0.08 9.01 -3.75
N GLN A 174 0.60 8.59 -2.59
CA GLN A 174 -0.23 8.19 -1.45
C GLN A 174 0.33 8.75 -0.14
N ARG A 175 -0.46 9.55 0.58
CA ARG A 175 -0.05 10.20 1.84
C ARG A 175 -0.34 9.36 3.08
N GLU A 176 -1.20 8.36 2.95
CA GLU A 176 -1.57 7.46 4.03
C GLU A 176 -0.78 6.16 3.93
N ARG A 177 0.06 5.91 4.91
CA ARG A 177 1.00 4.78 4.92
C ARG A 177 0.27 3.44 4.91
N GLU A 178 -0.81 3.35 5.64
CA GLU A 178 -1.65 2.17 5.80
C GLU A 178 -2.31 1.75 4.48
N LYS A 179 -2.61 2.70 3.59
CA LYS A 179 -3.08 2.35 2.23
C LYS A 179 -1.97 1.72 1.42
N VAL A 180 -0.73 2.19 1.56
CA VAL A 180 0.42 1.58 0.89
C VAL A 180 0.69 0.18 1.45
N TYR A 181 0.64 -0.01 2.77
CA TYR A 181 0.64 -1.34 3.38
C TYR A 181 -0.40 -2.25 2.74
N ALA A 182 -1.65 -1.79 2.69
CA ALA A 182 -2.75 -2.52 2.11
C ALA A 182 -2.50 -2.89 0.65
N LEU A 183 -2.00 -1.95 -0.18
CA LEU A 183 -1.68 -2.21 -1.58
C LEU A 183 -0.68 -3.36 -1.71
N PHE A 184 0.41 -3.30 -0.94
CA PHE A 184 1.43 -4.33 -0.95
C PHE A 184 0.94 -5.67 -0.36
N LEU A 185 -0.02 -5.66 0.57
CA LEU A 185 -0.73 -6.88 0.99
C LEU A 185 -1.58 -7.48 -0.13
N GLY A 186 -2.25 -6.64 -0.92
CA GLY A 186 -3.01 -7.06 -2.10
C GLY A 186 -2.10 -7.74 -3.13
N VAL A 187 -0.95 -7.13 -3.44
CA VAL A 187 0.07 -7.72 -4.32
C VAL A 187 0.61 -9.02 -3.74
N GLY A 188 1.00 -9.03 -2.45
CA GLY A 188 1.49 -10.25 -1.81
C GLY A 188 0.45 -11.36 -1.73
N THR A 189 -0.84 -11.02 -1.68
CA THR A 189 -1.93 -12.02 -1.77
C THR A 189 -1.99 -12.67 -3.13
N LEU A 190 -1.89 -11.88 -4.21
CA LEU A 190 -1.89 -12.39 -5.58
C LEU A 190 -0.70 -13.29 -5.86
N GLU A 191 0.47 -12.87 -5.37
CA GLU A 191 1.75 -13.47 -5.72
C GLU A 191 2.09 -14.68 -4.85
N SER A 192 1.71 -14.66 -3.57
CA SER A 192 2.17 -15.65 -2.60
C SER A 192 1.08 -16.08 -1.60
N THR A 193 -0.15 -15.58 -1.73
CA THR A 193 -1.21 -15.75 -0.71
C THR A 193 -0.76 -15.26 0.69
N LEU A 194 0.17 -14.30 0.74
CA LEU A 194 0.82 -13.80 1.97
C LEU A 194 1.36 -14.91 2.89
N GLY A 195 1.81 -16.03 2.32
CA GLY A 195 2.30 -17.18 3.09
C GLY A 195 1.21 -17.98 3.82
N GLY A 196 -0.06 -17.65 3.61
CA GLY A 196 -1.19 -18.30 4.25
C GLY A 196 -1.40 -19.77 3.87
N ASN A 197 -0.71 -20.25 2.83
CA ASN A 197 -0.68 -21.66 2.45
C ASN A 197 0.22 -22.53 3.36
N GLY A 198 0.92 -21.92 4.33
CA GLY A 198 1.83 -22.58 5.25
C GLY A 198 3.30 -22.46 4.86
N ASP A 199 3.60 -21.79 3.75
CA ASP A 199 4.96 -21.60 3.23
C ASP A 199 5.61 -20.28 3.68
N GLY A 200 4.94 -19.46 4.49
CA GLY A 200 5.46 -18.16 4.92
C GLY A 200 5.92 -17.30 3.73
N ALA A 201 7.15 -16.78 3.78
CA ALA A 201 7.75 -16.06 2.67
C ALA A 201 8.59 -16.95 1.72
N ASP A 202 8.58 -18.29 1.86
CA ASP A 202 9.37 -19.24 1.07
C ASP A 202 8.60 -19.79 -0.14
N ILE A 203 8.20 -18.89 -1.05
CA ILE A 203 7.51 -19.27 -2.30
C ILE A 203 8.43 -18.95 -3.47
N GLU A 204 8.73 -19.96 -4.29
CA GLU A 204 9.60 -19.86 -5.45
C GLU A 204 8.89 -20.38 -6.70
N THR A 205 8.97 -19.63 -7.81
CA THR A 205 8.34 -20.01 -9.08
C THR A 205 9.31 -19.89 -10.26
N ALA A 206 9.03 -20.60 -11.35
CA ALA A 206 9.79 -20.57 -12.60
C ALA A 206 11.32 -20.84 -12.49
N PHE A 207 11.71 -21.72 -11.54
CA PHE A 207 13.10 -22.09 -11.27
C PHE A 207 13.57 -23.37 -11.99
N SER A 208 12.69 -24.05 -12.75
CA SER A 208 12.97 -25.38 -13.34
C SER A 208 14.13 -25.39 -14.34
N GLU A 209 14.45 -24.24 -14.92
CA GLU A 209 15.56 -24.07 -15.88
C GLU A 209 16.91 -23.80 -15.20
N GLY A 210 16.92 -23.66 -13.87
CA GLY A 210 18.08 -23.29 -13.07
C GLY A 210 18.03 -21.85 -12.58
N PHE A 211 18.78 -21.59 -11.50
CA PHE A 211 18.83 -20.28 -10.84
C PHE A 211 19.25 -19.17 -11.82
N GLY A 212 18.41 -18.14 -11.97
CA GLY A 212 18.71 -16.95 -12.77
C GLY A 212 18.56 -17.15 -14.29
N VAL A 213 18.14 -18.33 -14.76
CA VAL A 213 18.03 -18.61 -16.20
C VAL A 213 16.76 -18.00 -16.80
N SER A 214 15.62 -18.19 -16.13
CA SER A 214 14.35 -17.62 -16.56
C SER A 214 14.19 -16.21 -16.00
N SER A 215 13.78 -15.26 -16.84
CA SER A 215 13.43 -13.90 -16.39
C SER A 215 12.22 -13.88 -15.44
N ALA A 216 11.43 -14.95 -15.44
CA ALA A 216 10.28 -15.14 -14.56
C ALA A 216 10.63 -15.87 -13.27
N HIS A 217 11.87 -16.33 -13.09
CA HIS A 217 12.31 -16.96 -11.84
C HIS A 217 12.14 -15.95 -10.70
N ALA A 218 11.26 -16.26 -9.75
CA ALA A 218 10.78 -15.31 -8.75
C ALA A 218 10.67 -15.95 -7.37
N TYR A 219 10.84 -15.13 -6.33
CA TYR A 219 10.82 -15.58 -4.95
C TYR A 219 10.13 -14.58 -4.00
N GLY A 220 9.66 -15.09 -2.87
CA GLY A 220 9.21 -14.26 -1.75
C GLY A 220 7.77 -13.75 -1.86
N THR A 221 7.41 -12.87 -0.93
CA THR A 221 6.05 -12.35 -0.74
C THR A 221 5.48 -11.70 -1.99
N LEU A 222 6.31 -10.91 -2.69
CA LEU A 222 5.94 -10.15 -3.89
C LEU A 222 6.28 -10.90 -5.19
N GLN A 223 6.74 -12.15 -5.11
CA GLN A 223 7.32 -12.89 -6.23
C GLN A 223 8.32 -12.02 -7.02
N THR A 224 9.34 -11.54 -6.30
CA THR A 224 10.38 -10.68 -6.86
C THR A 224 11.23 -11.47 -7.84
N ALA A 225 11.11 -11.12 -9.13
CA ALA A 225 11.84 -11.80 -10.19
C ALA A 225 13.35 -11.49 -10.16
N VAL A 226 14.17 -12.42 -10.66
CA VAL A 226 15.64 -12.23 -10.80
C VAL A 226 16.02 -10.98 -11.61
N THR A 227 15.11 -10.50 -12.46
CA THR A 227 15.28 -9.26 -13.24
C THR A 227 15.30 -7.99 -12.37
N ALA A 228 14.81 -8.06 -11.12
CA ALA A 228 14.94 -6.96 -10.17
C ALA A 228 16.39 -6.73 -9.75
N PHE A 229 17.22 -7.77 -9.71
CA PHE A 229 18.56 -7.76 -9.11
C PHE A 229 19.62 -7.30 -10.11
N TYR A 230 20.70 -6.72 -9.59
CA TYR A 230 21.82 -6.30 -10.40
C TYR A 230 22.62 -7.52 -10.88
N ASP A 231 22.66 -7.71 -12.19
CA ASP A 231 23.49 -8.73 -12.84
C ASP A 231 24.01 -8.18 -14.17
N PRO A 232 25.27 -7.71 -14.23
CA PRO A 232 25.83 -7.20 -15.48
C PRO A 232 26.12 -8.29 -16.52
N GLY A 233 26.04 -9.57 -16.13
CA GLY A 233 26.27 -10.73 -17.01
C GLY A 233 25.02 -11.26 -17.71
N THR A 234 23.82 -10.83 -17.30
CA THR A 234 22.57 -11.30 -17.91
C THR A 234 22.22 -10.55 -19.21
N SER A 235 21.30 -11.15 -19.97
CA SER A 235 20.65 -10.52 -21.13
C SER A 235 19.38 -9.73 -20.77
N PHE A 236 18.96 -9.77 -19.51
CA PHE A 236 17.78 -9.04 -19.04
C PHE A 236 17.99 -7.53 -19.05
N MET A 237 16.87 -6.81 -19.20
CA MET A 237 16.86 -5.35 -19.05
C MET A 237 17.31 -4.98 -17.64
N GLN A 238 18.17 -3.96 -17.57
CA GLN A 238 18.79 -3.48 -16.34
C GLN A 238 17.97 -2.32 -15.76
N GLU A 239 17.64 -2.38 -14.47
CA GLU A 239 16.75 -1.45 -13.75
C GLU A 239 17.55 -0.38 -12.97
N ALA A 240 18.46 0.33 -13.64
CA ALA A 240 19.38 1.30 -13.02
C ALA A 240 18.74 2.66 -12.68
N ASP A 241 17.45 2.83 -12.95
CA ASP A 241 16.70 4.08 -12.93
C ASP A 241 15.92 4.33 -11.62
N VAL A 242 16.23 3.56 -10.58
CA VAL A 242 15.82 3.79 -9.19
C VAL A 242 17.09 3.91 -8.32
N PRO A 243 17.84 5.01 -8.42
CA PRO A 243 19.07 5.22 -7.66
C PRO A 243 18.84 5.47 -6.17
N GLU A 244 17.59 5.75 -5.76
CA GLU A 244 17.24 6.04 -4.37
C GLU A 244 17.17 4.79 -3.48
N LEU A 245 17.11 3.60 -4.09
CA LEU A 245 17.09 2.31 -3.40
C LEU A 245 18.28 1.46 -3.83
N GLU A 246 18.87 0.78 -2.85
CA GLU A 246 20.00 -0.13 -3.06
C GLU A 246 19.68 -1.18 -4.12
N TRP A 247 20.60 -1.39 -5.05
CA TRP A 247 20.41 -2.36 -6.12
C TRP A 247 21.23 -3.61 -5.86
N TYR A 248 20.67 -4.50 -5.02
CA TYR A 248 21.35 -5.70 -4.60
C TYR A 248 21.78 -6.59 -5.78
N PRO A 249 23.02 -7.14 -5.75
CA PRO A 249 23.48 -8.07 -6.77
C PRO A 249 22.70 -9.39 -6.72
N LEU A 250 22.53 -10.03 -7.87
CA LEU A 250 21.89 -11.34 -7.97
C LEU A 250 22.82 -12.42 -7.42
N THR A 251 22.64 -12.74 -6.15
CA THR A 251 23.21 -13.92 -5.49
C THR A 251 22.07 -14.76 -4.91
N LYS A 252 22.33 -16.02 -4.58
CA LYS A 252 21.30 -16.85 -3.94
C LYS A 252 20.95 -16.30 -2.56
N GLU A 253 21.93 -15.83 -1.82
CA GLU A 253 21.77 -15.28 -0.47
C GLU A 253 20.89 -14.03 -0.49
N ASN A 254 21.05 -13.15 -1.48
CA ASN A 254 20.19 -11.97 -1.63
C ASN A 254 18.81 -12.34 -2.18
N PHE A 255 18.73 -13.28 -3.12
CA PHE A 255 17.46 -13.69 -3.73
C PHE A 255 16.54 -14.43 -2.75
N TYR A 256 17.11 -15.25 -1.85
CA TYR A 256 16.34 -16.03 -0.87
C TYR A 256 16.18 -15.36 0.50
N ASP A 257 16.74 -14.17 0.71
CA ASP A 257 16.46 -13.37 1.92
C ASP A 257 15.14 -12.61 1.71
N ALA A 258 14.13 -12.83 2.57
CA ALA A 258 12.81 -12.24 2.36
C ALA A 258 12.75 -10.71 2.54
N ILE A 259 13.64 -10.10 3.35
CA ILE A 259 13.73 -8.63 3.48
C ILE A 259 14.29 -8.08 2.17
N ILE A 260 15.43 -8.62 1.71
CA ILE A 260 16.03 -8.17 0.44
C ILE A 260 15.07 -8.45 -0.74
N SER A 261 14.39 -9.59 -0.74
CA SER A 261 13.38 -9.89 -1.77
C SER A 261 12.25 -8.86 -1.77
N ASN A 262 11.74 -8.45 -0.61
CA ASN A 262 10.73 -7.39 -0.52
C ASN A 262 11.27 -6.04 -1.02
N HIS A 263 12.47 -5.66 -0.56
CA HIS A 263 13.18 -4.45 -0.99
C HIS A 263 13.26 -4.37 -2.52
N MET A 264 13.78 -5.44 -3.13
CA MET A 264 13.95 -5.54 -4.56
C MET A 264 12.62 -5.58 -5.32
N GLY A 265 11.57 -6.14 -4.73
CA GLY A 265 10.21 -6.12 -5.30
C GLY A 265 9.60 -4.71 -5.31
N ILE A 266 9.74 -3.97 -4.21
CA ILE A 266 9.33 -2.57 -4.11
C ILE A 266 10.11 -1.71 -5.11
N ARG A 267 11.43 -1.88 -5.16
CA ARG A 267 12.31 -1.19 -6.12
C ARG A 267 11.90 -1.46 -7.56
N LYS A 268 11.57 -2.71 -7.91
CA LYS A 268 11.07 -3.10 -9.23
C LYS A 268 9.73 -2.43 -9.57
N ILE A 269 8.80 -2.34 -8.62
CA ILE A 269 7.54 -1.62 -8.84
C ILE A 269 7.81 -0.12 -9.06
N ILE A 270 8.75 0.50 -8.34
CA ILE A 270 9.16 1.89 -8.56
C ILE A 270 9.80 2.08 -9.94
N HIS A 271 10.62 1.13 -10.41
CA HIS A 271 11.13 1.11 -11.79
C HIS A 271 9.97 1.19 -12.80
N PHE A 272 8.92 0.39 -12.59
CA PHE A 272 7.76 0.42 -13.48
C PHE A 272 6.82 1.63 -13.28
N ILE A 273 6.82 2.29 -12.12
CA ILE A 273 6.18 3.60 -11.94
C ILE A 273 6.87 4.62 -12.83
N ARG A 274 8.21 4.65 -12.85
CA ARG A 274 8.95 5.52 -13.76
C ARG A 274 8.62 5.19 -15.21
N SER A 275 8.61 3.92 -15.60
CA SER A 275 8.26 3.53 -16.98
C SER A 275 6.81 3.93 -17.34
N ALA A 276 5.86 3.76 -16.44
CA ALA A 276 4.47 4.21 -16.63
C ALA A 276 4.38 5.71 -16.90
N ILE A 277 5.12 6.54 -16.16
CA ILE A 277 5.14 7.99 -16.33
C ILE A 277 5.89 8.39 -17.61
N VAL A 278 7.11 7.90 -17.79
CA VAL A 278 8.05 8.41 -18.80
C VAL A 278 7.84 7.78 -20.17
N ASP A 279 7.60 6.47 -20.21
CA ASP A 279 7.57 5.71 -21.46
C ASP A 279 6.15 5.56 -22.01
N TYR A 280 5.14 5.59 -21.12
CA TYR A 280 3.75 5.32 -21.47
C TYR A 280 2.78 6.49 -21.21
N ASP A 281 3.25 7.60 -20.63
CA ASP A 281 2.45 8.81 -20.40
C ASP A 281 1.14 8.51 -19.64
N LEU A 282 1.23 7.60 -18.65
CA LEU A 282 0.09 7.27 -17.78
C LEU A 282 -0.08 8.35 -16.72
N GLU A 283 -1.33 8.57 -16.33
CA GLU A 283 -1.72 9.57 -15.34
C GLU A 283 -2.58 8.97 -14.22
N GLY A 284 -2.56 9.63 -13.08
CA GLY A 284 -3.33 9.31 -11.90
C GLY A 284 -3.09 7.90 -11.36
N TRP A 285 -4.16 7.23 -10.95
CA TRP A 285 -4.12 5.85 -10.47
C TRP A 285 -3.65 4.84 -11.54
N GLN A 286 -3.69 5.21 -12.83
CA GLN A 286 -3.23 4.33 -13.91
C GLN A 286 -1.72 4.10 -13.86
N ILE A 287 -0.95 5.03 -13.25
CA ILE A 287 0.49 4.87 -13.07
C ILE A 287 0.79 3.65 -12.21
N VAL A 288 0.21 3.57 -11.01
CA VAL A 288 0.42 2.44 -10.08
C VAL A 288 -0.15 1.15 -10.68
N ARG A 289 -1.35 1.22 -11.28
CA ARG A 289 -1.97 0.07 -11.96
C ARG A 289 -1.11 -0.48 -13.10
N GLY A 290 -0.53 0.41 -13.92
CA GLY A 290 0.40 0.06 -15.00
C GLY A 290 1.71 -0.50 -14.44
N ALA A 291 2.22 0.06 -13.35
CA ALA A 291 3.43 -0.41 -12.70
C ALA A 291 3.30 -1.84 -12.17
N LEU A 292 2.16 -2.18 -11.55
CA LEU A 292 1.88 -3.55 -11.11
C LEU A 292 1.83 -4.54 -12.28
N LYS A 293 1.24 -4.16 -13.42
CA LYS A 293 1.34 -4.96 -14.64
C LYS A 293 2.80 -5.11 -15.12
N GLY A 294 3.57 -4.04 -15.04
CA GLY A 294 5.00 -4.06 -15.34
C GLY A 294 5.76 -5.06 -14.46
N HIS A 295 5.51 -5.05 -13.15
CA HIS A 295 6.10 -5.98 -12.19
C HIS A 295 5.89 -7.45 -12.60
N ASN A 296 4.67 -7.80 -13.03
CA ASN A 296 4.32 -9.17 -13.41
C ASN A 296 4.75 -9.56 -14.84
N THR A 297 4.73 -8.61 -15.80
CA THR A 297 4.90 -8.94 -17.24
C THR A 297 6.20 -8.42 -17.87
N GLY A 298 6.89 -7.51 -17.19
CA GLY A 298 8.00 -6.72 -17.73
C GLY A 298 7.59 -5.46 -18.49
N TRP A 299 6.29 -5.16 -18.64
CA TRP A 299 5.82 -4.03 -19.46
C TRP A 299 4.67 -3.26 -18.80
N ALA A 300 4.92 -1.99 -18.44
CA ALA A 300 3.91 -1.10 -17.84
C ALA A 300 2.91 -0.49 -18.86
N ASN A 301 2.90 -0.99 -20.10
CA ASN A 301 2.09 -0.42 -21.18
C ASN A 301 0.58 -0.54 -20.91
N TYR A 302 -0.17 0.51 -21.20
CA TYR A 302 -1.61 0.50 -21.06
C TYR A 302 -2.32 -0.05 -22.31
N THR A 303 -3.13 -1.09 -22.11
CA THR A 303 -3.87 -1.80 -23.19
C THR A 303 -5.38 -1.60 -23.11
N GLY A 304 -5.86 -0.72 -22.23
CA GLY A 304 -7.27 -0.39 -22.02
C GLY A 304 -7.80 -0.80 -20.64
N ASP A 305 -8.90 -0.19 -20.20
CA ASP A 305 -9.49 -0.43 -18.87
C ASP A 305 -10.05 -1.85 -18.70
N ASN A 306 -10.55 -2.44 -19.79
CA ASN A 306 -11.24 -3.73 -19.79
C ASN A 306 -10.42 -4.88 -20.40
N ASP A 307 -9.11 -4.68 -20.59
CA ASP A 307 -8.25 -5.81 -20.93
C ASP A 307 -8.26 -6.77 -19.73
N GLY A 308 -8.81 -7.97 -19.92
CA GLY A 308 -9.11 -8.90 -18.82
C GLY A 308 -7.90 -9.22 -17.94
N TYR A 309 -6.69 -8.98 -18.43
CA TYR A 309 -5.47 -9.02 -17.61
C TYR A 309 -5.52 -8.02 -16.44
N TYR A 310 -5.86 -6.75 -16.70
CA TYR A 310 -5.91 -5.74 -15.64
C TYR A 310 -6.96 -6.08 -14.57
N ALA A 311 -8.12 -6.56 -15.01
CA ALA A 311 -9.18 -7.00 -14.10
C ALA A 311 -8.73 -8.17 -13.19
N ASN A 312 -7.87 -9.07 -13.69
CA ASN A 312 -7.45 -10.27 -12.96
C ASN A 312 -6.19 -10.09 -12.11
N TYR A 313 -5.39 -9.05 -12.35
CA TYR A 313 -4.13 -8.83 -11.62
C TYR A 313 -4.14 -7.50 -10.85
N PRO A 314 -3.85 -6.33 -11.44
CA PRO A 314 -3.74 -5.10 -10.64
C PRO A 314 -5.07 -4.67 -9.99
N ASP A 315 -6.21 -4.85 -10.67
CA ASP A 315 -7.51 -4.47 -10.11
C ASP A 315 -7.97 -5.44 -9.02
N GLU A 316 -7.71 -6.74 -9.20
CA GLU A 316 -7.92 -7.76 -8.18
C GLU A 316 -7.07 -7.48 -6.93
N GLY A 317 -5.79 -7.11 -7.12
CA GLY A 317 -4.88 -6.75 -6.04
C GLY A 317 -5.35 -5.52 -5.28
N ALA A 318 -5.83 -4.49 -5.98
CA ALA A 318 -6.40 -3.29 -5.35
C ALA A 318 -7.68 -3.58 -4.57
N ALA A 319 -8.54 -4.47 -5.06
CA ALA A 319 -9.75 -4.88 -4.33
C ALA A 319 -9.42 -5.66 -3.04
N LEU A 320 -8.44 -6.56 -3.11
CA LEU A 320 -7.93 -7.27 -1.93
C LEU A 320 -7.27 -6.30 -0.94
N ALA A 321 -6.48 -5.35 -1.44
CA ALA A 321 -5.87 -4.30 -0.63
C ALA A 321 -6.92 -3.49 0.14
N GLN A 322 -7.94 -2.99 -0.55
CA GLN A 322 -9.03 -2.26 0.09
C GLN A 322 -9.72 -3.08 1.18
N TRP A 323 -9.88 -4.40 0.99
CA TRP A 323 -10.41 -5.28 2.04
C TRP A 323 -9.53 -5.33 3.28
N TYR A 324 -8.21 -5.51 3.13
CA TYR A 324 -7.28 -5.49 4.28
C TYR A 324 -7.37 -4.17 5.08
N TYR A 325 -7.51 -3.06 4.36
CA TYR A 325 -7.62 -1.72 4.93
C TYR A 325 -8.96 -1.53 5.65
N GLU A 326 -10.09 -1.76 4.96
CA GLU A 326 -11.44 -1.50 5.51
C GLU A 326 -11.81 -2.45 6.66
N GLU A 327 -11.40 -3.72 6.59
CA GLU A 327 -11.79 -4.73 7.59
C GLU A 327 -10.76 -4.90 8.73
N GLY A 328 -9.71 -4.09 8.74
CA GLY A 328 -8.79 -4.01 9.88
C GLY A 328 -7.76 -5.13 9.97
N HIS A 329 -7.40 -5.74 8.84
CA HIS A 329 -6.50 -6.88 8.76
C HIS A 329 -5.05 -6.50 8.41
N LEU A 330 -4.63 -5.26 8.64
CA LEU A 330 -3.25 -4.85 8.35
C LEU A 330 -2.22 -5.49 9.29
N TYR A 331 -2.60 -5.82 10.52
CA TYR A 331 -1.62 -6.18 11.55
C TYR A 331 -1.82 -7.56 12.19
N ASP A 332 -2.74 -8.37 11.68
CA ASP A 332 -3.06 -9.69 12.21
C ASP A 332 -2.58 -10.84 11.30
N ASN A 333 -2.92 -12.08 11.65
CA ASN A 333 -2.64 -13.26 10.84
C ASN A 333 -3.73 -13.58 9.80
N THR A 334 -4.72 -12.70 9.63
CA THR A 334 -5.80 -12.90 8.67
C THR A 334 -5.28 -12.63 7.26
N PHE A 335 -5.65 -13.47 6.31
CA PHE A 335 -5.33 -13.29 4.90
C PHE A 335 -6.50 -13.71 4.02
N ALA A 336 -6.49 -13.25 2.78
CA ALA A 336 -7.39 -13.65 1.71
C ALA A 336 -6.60 -14.36 0.60
N TRP A 337 -7.28 -14.69 -0.48
CA TRP A 337 -6.68 -15.26 -1.68
C TRP A 337 -7.32 -14.65 -2.91
N THR A 338 -6.71 -14.87 -4.07
CA THR A 338 -7.23 -14.43 -5.36
C THR A 338 -8.69 -14.86 -5.53
N LYS A 339 -9.57 -13.89 -5.82
CA LYS A 339 -11.03 -14.05 -5.97
C LYS A 339 -11.75 -14.50 -4.69
N ALA A 340 -11.18 -14.30 -3.51
CA ALA A 340 -11.85 -14.59 -2.25
C ALA A 340 -13.13 -13.73 -2.08
N GLU A 341 -14.23 -14.37 -1.67
CA GLU A 341 -15.55 -13.74 -1.51
C GLU A 341 -15.52 -12.56 -0.51
N VAL A 342 -14.59 -12.57 0.44
CA VAL A 342 -14.43 -11.51 1.44
C VAL A 342 -14.19 -10.13 0.82
N ALA A 343 -13.59 -10.07 -0.37
CA ALA A 343 -13.36 -8.82 -1.12
C ALA A 343 -14.40 -8.57 -2.24
N ALA A 344 -15.53 -9.30 -2.27
CA ALA A 344 -16.54 -9.18 -3.32
C ALA A 344 -17.15 -7.76 -3.40
N LYS A 345 -17.31 -7.10 -2.25
CA LYS A 345 -17.78 -5.71 -2.17
C LYS A 345 -16.83 -4.76 -2.91
N GLN A 346 -15.52 -4.88 -2.67
CA GLN A 346 -14.49 -4.02 -3.24
C GLN A 346 -14.32 -4.24 -4.75
N ARG A 347 -14.67 -5.43 -5.27
CA ARG A 347 -14.70 -5.72 -6.72
C ARG A 347 -15.90 -5.14 -7.47
N ALA A 348 -16.94 -4.69 -6.79
CA ALA A 348 -18.18 -4.27 -7.44
C ALA A 348 -18.07 -2.94 -8.21
N GLY A 349 -16.96 -2.21 -8.04
CA GLY A 349 -16.67 -0.93 -8.69
C GLY A 349 -15.26 -0.88 -9.29
N ASN A 350 -14.76 0.34 -9.55
CA ASN A 350 -13.35 0.53 -9.88
C ASN A 350 -12.56 0.53 -8.57
N PRO A 351 -11.68 -0.47 -8.33
CA PRO A 351 -10.96 -0.61 -7.06
C PRO A 351 -9.84 0.43 -6.90
N TRP A 352 -9.75 1.45 -7.75
CA TRP A 352 -8.75 2.51 -7.66
C TRP A 352 -9.32 3.90 -7.41
N THR A 353 -10.60 4.17 -7.70
CA THR A 353 -11.13 5.55 -7.65
C THR A 353 -11.74 5.92 -6.31
N ASP A 354 -12.12 4.93 -5.51
CA ASP A 354 -12.99 5.14 -4.35
C ASP A 354 -12.22 5.16 -3.02
N TRP A 355 -11.00 4.60 -2.98
CA TRP A 355 -10.17 4.49 -1.76
C TRP A 355 -8.69 4.79 -2.00
N TRP A 356 -8.18 4.50 -3.19
CA TRP A 356 -6.85 4.88 -3.64
C TRP A 356 -6.93 6.27 -4.30
N TYR A 357 -5.80 6.98 -4.36
CA TYR A 357 -5.61 8.28 -5.02
C TYR A 357 -5.77 9.55 -4.16
N ASP A 358 -4.73 9.85 -3.39
CA ASP A 358 -4.63 11.09 -2.59
C ASP A 358 -3.93 12.22 -3.36
N ILE A 359 -2.82 11.90 -4.05
CA ILE A 359 -2.04 12.82 -4.89
C ILE A 359 -1.54 12.11 -6.14
N GLU A 360 -1.09 12.88 -7.12
CA GLU A 360 -0.47 12.36 -8.34
C GLU A 360 0.86 11.65 -8.02
N PRO A 361 1.06 10.39 -8.43
CA PRO A 361 2.36 9.73 -8.45
C PRO A 361 3.43 10.58 -9.13
N SER A 362 4.63 10.67 -8.55
CA SER A 362 5.63 11.65 -9.00
C SER A 362 7.07 11.13 -8.98
N LEU A 363 7.87 11.61 -9.93
CA LEU A 363 9.32 11.43 -9.99
C LEU A 363 10.10 12.62 -9.39
N ALA A 364 9.41 13.50 -8.64
CA ALA A 364 10.05 14.61 -7.97
C ALA A 364 11.19 14.13 -7.05
N GLU A 365 12.22 14.97 -6.93
CA GLU A 365 13.29 14.77 -5.97
C GLU A 365 12.69 14.76 -4.55
N VAL A 366 13.09 13.76 -3.77
CA VAL A 366 12.68 13.61 -2.38
C VAL A 366 13.86 14.13 -1.54
N SER A 367 13.58 15.04 -0.61
CA SER A 367 14.60 15.59 0.31
C SER A 367 15.11 14.46 1.21
N GLY A 368 16.30 13.94 0.92
CA GLY A 368 16.85 12.77 1.61
C GLY A 368 17.16 13.00 3.09
N GLU A 369 16.38 12.37 3.95
CA GLU A 369 16.90 11.52 5.03
C GLU A 369 16.65 10.08 4.60
N THR A 370 17.34 9.64 3.55
CA THR A 370 17.46 8.22 3.23
C THR A 370 18.91 7.91 3.52
N GLU A 371 19.21 7.42 4.73
CA GLU A 371 20.51 6.81 4.95
C GLU A 371 20.59 5.58 4.04
N PRO A 372 21.54 5.53 3.09
CA PRO A 372 21.81 4.29 2.41
C PRO A 372 22.50 3.37 3.43
N SER A 373 21.82 2.32 3.87
CA SER A 373 22.41 1.16 4.54
C SER A 373 23.22 0.33 3.52
N GLY A 374 24.17 1.00 2.87
CA GLY A 374 25.21 0.38 2.06
C GLY A 374 26.38 0.09 2.99
N THR A 375 26.69 -1.18 3.17
CA THR A 375 27.93 -1.61 3.83
C THR A 375 29.12 -1.19 2.97
N THR A 376 29.60 0.03 3.16
CA THR A 376 30.95 0.43 2.75
C THR A 376 31.60 1.15 3.92
N THR A 377 32.62 0.50 4.46
CA THR A 377 33.59 1.03 5.40
C THR A 377 34.03 2.44 5.00
N THR A 378 33.51 3.48 5.67
CA THR A 378 34.21 4.75 5.95
C THR A 378 33.49 5.43 7.12
N ALA A 379 34.21 5.59 8.22
CA ALA A 379 33.76 6.16 9.49
C ALA A 379 33.59 7.69 9.43
N GLU A 380 32.64 8.24 10.20
CA GLU A 380 32.82 9.32 11.20
C GLU A 380 31.48 9.74 11.85
N PRO A 381 31.44 10.20 13.13
CA PRO A 381 32.10 9.70 14.32
C PRO A 381 31.05 9.21 15.35
N VAL A 382 31.15 7.95 15.76
CA VAL A 382 30.60 7.53 17.06
C VAL A 382 31.38 8.32 18.13
N PRO A 383 30.75 8.87 19.18
CA PRO A 383 31.54 9.28 20.34
C PRO A 383 32.20 8.00 20.87
N ASP A 384 33.49 7.89 20.60
CA ASP A 384 34.35 6.73 20.85
C ASP A 384 34.34 6.46 22.36
N TYR A 385 33.44 5.59 22.82
CA TYR A 385 33.49 5.08 24.18
C TYR A 385 34.13 3.71 24.11
N LEU A 386 35.22 3.55 24.86
CA LEU A 386 35.88 2.28 24.98
C LEU A 386 34.96 1.34 25.76
N ARG A 387 34.70 0.15 25.22
CA ARG A 387 33.81 -0.81 25.89
C ARG A 387 34.44 -1.21 27.23
N GLY A 388 33.72 -0.98 28.33
CA GLY A 388 34.21 -1.15 29.70
C GLY A 388 34.79 0.12 30.34
N ASP A 389 34.97 1.22 29.61
CA ASP A 389 35.36 2.54 30.12
C ASP A 389 34.10 3.31 30.55
N VAL A 390 33.62 2.97 31.75
CA VAL A 390 32.36 3.47 32.31
C VAL A 390 32.51 4.91 32.77
N ASP A 391 33.71 5.36 33.15
CA ASP A 391 33.96 6.74 33.54
C ASP A 391 34.31 7.68 32.37
N LEU A 392 34.49 7.11 31.17
CA LEU A 392 34.78 7.78 29.90
C LEU A 392 36.12 8.53 29.92
N ASN A 393 37.10 8.02 30.67
CA ASN A 393 38.43 8.62 30.78
C ASN A 393 39.39 8.18 29.64
N GLY A 394 38.96 7.27 28.78
CA GLY A 394 39.71 6.73 27.66
C GLY A 394 40.52 5.47 27.99
N SER A 395 40.33 4.83 29.14
CA SER A 395 41.03 3.61 29.55
C SER A 395 40.14 2.72 30.43
N VAL A 396 40.18 1.40 30.21
CA VAL A 396 39.44 0.45 31.06
C VAL A 396 40.29 0.09 32.28
N GLU A 397 39.92 0.65 33.43
CA GLU A 397 40.64 0.51 34.70
C GLU A 397 39.73 0.03 35.84
N ILE A 398 40.32 -0.18 37.02
CA ILE A 398 39.56 -0.55 38.23
C ILE A 398 38.55 0.54 38.61
N ALA A 399 38.81 1.80 38.24
CA ALA A 399 37.91 2.93 38.45
C ALA A 399 36.53 2.70 37.80
N ASP A 400 36.49 2.10 36.61
CA ASP A 400 35.25 1.77 35.88
C ASP A 400 34.43 0.70 36.59
N ALA A 401 35.10 -0.34 37.10
CA ALA A 401 34.44 -1.40 37.88
C ALA A 401 33.86 -0.84 39.20
N VAL A 402 34.54 0.15 39.80
CA VAL A 402 34.04 0.85 40.98
C VAL A 402 32.83 1.72 40.64
N LEU A 403 32.88 2.48 39.54
CA LEU A 403 31.78 3.33 39.09
C LEU A 403 30.54 2.51 38.71
N LEU A 404 30.72 1.41 37.98
CA LEU A 404 29.64 0.48 37.66
C LEU A 404 29.04 -0.15 38.92
N THR A 405 29.87 -0.56 39.89
CA THR A 405 29.39 -1.10 41.18
C THR A 405 28.57 -0.07 41.96
N LYS A 406 29.02 1.19 42.00
CA LYS A 406 28.28 2.28 42.65
C LYS A 406 26.93 2.53 42.00
N SER A 407 26.85 2.41 40.67
CA SER A 407 25.58 2.52 39.94
C SER A 407 24.64 1.37 40.24
N LEU A 408 25.14 0.14 40.27
CA LEU A 408 24.35 -1.05 40.64
C LEU A 408 23.87 -1.00 42.10
N CYS A 409 24.61 -0.35 43.00
CA CYS A 409 24.18 -0.09 44.38
C CYS A 409 23.27 1.14 44.53
N GLY A 410 22.93 1.84 43.44
CA GLY A 410 22.06 3.02 43.45
C GLY A 410 22.67 4.27 44.08
N THR A 411 23.99 4.29 44.26
CA THR A 411 24.71 5.42 44.89
C THR A 411 25.12 6.50 43.89
N GLU A 412 25.25 6.16 42.60
CA GLU A 412 25.51 7.07 41.50
C GLU A 412 24.65 6.68 40.28
N THR A 413 24.27 7.64 39.43
CA THR A 413 23.48 7.37 38.21
C THR A 413 24.34 7.62 36.99
N LEU A 414 24.43 6.63 36.10
CA LEU A 414 25.21 6.74 34.85
C LEU A 414 24.42 7.48 33.79
N ASN A 415 25.12 8.28 32.98
CA ASN A 415 24.53 8.87 31.79
C ASN A 415 24.42 7.83 30.66
N ALA A 416 23.72 8.18 29.58
CA ALA A 416 23.46 7.25 28.47
C ALA A 416 24.74 6.68 27.82
N GLN A 417 25.83 7.44 27.77
CA GLN A 417 27.11 6.98 27.20
C GLN A 417 27.86 6.06 28.16
N GLN A 418 27.89 6.41 29.45
CA GLN A 418 28.46 5.55 30.49
C GLN A 418 27.68 4.23 30.63
N GLY A 419 26.36 4.28 30.48
CA GLY A 419 25.53 3.08 30.48
C GLY A 419 25.75 2.19 29.27
N ARG A 420 26.01 2.77 28.09
CA ARG A 420 26.43 2.02 26.91
C ARG A 420 27.84 1.45 27.04
N ALA A 421 28.77 2.16 27.66
CA ALA A 421 30.12 1.65 27.92
C ALA A 421 30.13 0.52 28.97
N GLY A 422 29.19 0.56 29.93
CA GLY A 422 29.03 -0.44 30.97
C GLY A 422 28.21 -1.68 30.59
N ASP A 423 27.48 -1.67 29.47
CA ASP A 423 26.71 -2.81 28.96
C ASP A 423 27.62 -3.73 28.13
N LEU A 424 28.19 -4.72 28.79
CA LEU A 424 29.25 -5.57 28.25
C LEU A 424 28.73 -6.84 27.57
N ASN A 425 27.44 -7.11 27.66
CA ASN A 425 26.77 -8.20 26.94
C ASN A 425 25.67 -7.72 25.96
N ASP A 426 25.52 -6.41 25.79
CA ASP A 426 24.55 -5.75 24.89
C ASP A 426 23.09 -6.14 25.15
N ASP A 427 22.76 -6.54 26.38
CA ASP A 427 21.40 -6.95 26.75
C ASP A 427 20.52 -5.75 27.17
N ARG A 428 21.08 -4.53 27.11
CA ARG A 428 20.49 -3.25 27.50
C ARG A 428 20.13 -3.17 28.99
N LYS A 429 20.73 -4.01 29.83
CA LYS A 429 20.50 -4.05 31.28
C LYS A 429 21.82 -4.09 32.03
N LEU A 430 22.23 -2.95 32.57
CA LEU A 430 23.35 -2.90 33.51
C LEU A 430 23.07 -3.74 34.76
N ASN A 431 23.78 -4.85 34.91
CA ASN A 431 23.60 -5.76 36.03
C ASN A 431 24.91 -6.46 36.44
N ALA A 432 24.82 -7.43 37.37
CA ALA A 432 25.99 -8.13 37.89
C ALA A 432 26.75 -8.94 36.82
N VAL A 433 26.09 -9.29 35.70
CA VAL A 433 26.72 -9.94 34.54
C VAL A 433 27.75 -9.00 33.90
N ASP A 434 27.41 -7.73 33.67
CA ASP A 434 28.33 -6.73 33.13
C ASP A 434 29.52 -6.49 34.06
N LEU A 435 29.24 -6.36 35.36
CA LEU A 435 30.31 -6.21 36.35
C LEU A 435 31.25 -7.42 36.38
N THR A 436 30.73 -8.62 36.11
CA THR A 436 31.54 -9.85 36.03
C THR A 436 32.41 -9.86 34.76
N LEU A 437 31.85 -9.42 33.63
CA LEU A 437 32.58 -9.27 32.37
C LEU A 437 33.68 -8.21 32.48
N LEU A 438 33.40 -7.07 33.14
CA LEU A 438 34.36 -5.99 33.35
C LEU A 438 35.53 -6.44 34.24
N LYS A 439 35.22 -7.13 35.35
CA LYS A 439 36.26 -7.70 36.23
C LYS A 439 37.11 -8.74 35.51
N ARG A 440 36.51 -9.55 34.63
CA ARG A 440 37.26 -10.50 33.81
C ARG A 440 38.18 -9.79 32.83
N PHE A 441 37.73 -8.67 32.26
CA PHE A 441 38.54 -7.84 31.36
C PHE A 441 39.78 -7.25 32.06
N LEU A 442 39.65 -6.87 33.34
CA LEU A 442 40.73 -6.29 34.16
C LEU A 442 41.74 -7.30 34.76
N LEU A 443 41.45 -8.60 34.67
CA LEU A 443 42.27 -9.67 35.28
C LEU A 443 43.13 -10.43 34.26
N VAL A 444 43.09 -10.04 32.99
CA VAL A 444 43.97 -10.52 31.89
C VAL A 444 45.10 -9.51 31.72
#